data_AF-A0AAU4FEG8-F1
#
_entry.id   AF-A0AAU4FEG8-F1
#
_cell.length_a   1.000
_cell.length_b   1.000
_cell.length_c   1.000
_cell.angle_alpha   90.00
_cell.angle_beta   90.00
_cell.angle_gamma   90.00
#
_symmetry.space_group_name_H-M   'P 1'
#
loop_
_entity.id
_entity.type
_entity.pdbx_description
1 polymer ?
#
loop_
_entity_poly.entity_id
_entity_poly.type
_entity_poly.pdbx_seq_one_letter_code
_entity_poly.pdbx_strand_id
1 'polypeptide(L)'
;MTVPDREQVARTWTELISGAITRSAAHAWAVRWVEDEPERVTDPMTGSALLHLHGFDQACTADGLVGPGASTDWLHSEADIAAAFTHWQTATAEFDRNPAGYRAKARERALELLREERAGGGQSS
;
A
#
# COMPACT_ATOMS: atom_id res chain seq x y z
N MET A 1 19.86 -6.95 7.12
CA MET A 1 18.76 -7.56 6.35
C MET A 1 18.87 -7.07 4.91
N THR A 2 18.50 -7.92 3.96
CA THR A 2 18.44 -7.59 2.53
C THR A 2 17.13 -6.87 2.24
N VAL A 3 17.13 -5.97 1.25
CA VAL A 3 15.90 -5.31 0.77
C VAL A 3 14.92 -6.40 0.29
N PRO A 4 13.62 -6.34 0.65
CA PRO A 4 12.66 -7.33 0.21
C PRO A 4 12.55 -7.35 -1.31
N ASP A 5 12.49 -8.54 -1.89
CA ASP A 5 12.05 -8.69 -3.27
C ASP A 5 10.54 -8.88 -3.34
N ARG A 6 10.03 -8.94 -4.58
CA ARG A 6 8.59 -9.12 -4.84
C ARG A 6 8.07 -10.47 -4.36
N GLU A 7 8.91 -11.50 -4.32
CA GLU A 7 8.49 -12.83 -3.84
C GLU A 7 8.29 -12.81 -2.32
N GLN A 8 9.22 -12.20 -1.60
CA GLN A 8 9.13 -12.01 -0.16
C GLN A 8 7.90 -11.19 0.21
N VAL A 9 7.67 -10.08 -0.50
CA VAL A 9 6.45 -9.27 -0.33
C VAL A 9 5.18 -10.08 -0.60
N ALA A 10 5.12 -10.83 -1.70
CA ALA A 10 3.94 -11.64 -2.03
C ALA A 10 3.66 -12.72 -0.97
N ARG A 11 4.72 -13.31 -0.42
CA ARG A 11 4.63 -14.28 0.66
C ARG A 11 4.08 -13.65 1.93
N THR A 12 4.63 -12.53 2.38
CA THR A 12 4.15 -11.81 3.56
C THR A 12 2.68 -11.39 3.39
N TRP A 13 2.27 -10.96 2.21
CA TRP A 13 0.87 -10.65 1.93
C TRP A 13 -0.04 -11.88 2.00
N THR A 14 0.42 -13.02 1.47
CA THR A 14 -0.30 -14.29 1.55
C THR A 14 -0.43 -14.78 2.99
N GLU A 15 0.64 -14.65 3.79
CA GLU A 15 0.65 -14.95 5.21
C GLU A 15 -0.34 -14.07 5.97
N LEU A 16 -0.43 -12.78 5.64
CA LEU A 16 -1.42 -11.87 6.22
C LEU A 16 -2.85 -12.29 5.87
N ILE A 17 -3.14 -12.58 4.59
CA ILE A 17 -4.47 -13.00 4.13
C ILE A 17 -4.91 -14.32 4.78
N SER A 18 -3.98 -15.26 4.95
CA SER A 18 -4.25 -16.55 5.59
C SER A 18 -4.36 -16.48 7.11
N GLY A 19 -4.02 -15.34 7.72
CA GLY A 19 -3.93 -15.18 9.18
C GLY A 19 -2.70 -15.83 9.82
N ALA A 20 -1.71 -16.26 9.03
CA ALA A 20 -0.45 -16.79 9.53
C ALA A 20 0.41 -15.72 10.22
N ILE A 21 0.24 -14.45 9.82
CA ILE A 21 0.78 -13.30 10.52
C ILE A 21 -0.34 -12.28 10.80
N THR A 22 -0.17 -11.48 11.85
CA THR A 22 -1.09 -10.39 12.18
C THR A 22 -0.80 -9.15 11.34
N ARG A 23 -1.75 -8.22 11.31
CA ARG A 23 -1.58 -6.88 10.71
C ARG A 23 -0.39 -6.14 11.32
N SER A 24 -0.28 -6.15 12.64
CA SER A 24 0.82 -5.49 13.36
C SER A 24 2.18 -6.14 13.06
N ALA A 25 2.24 -7.45 12.83
CA ALA A 25 3.47 -8.12 12.40
C ALA A 25 3.86 -7.74 10.96
N ALA A 26 2.89 -7.67 10.05
CA ALA A 26 3.12 -7.20 8.68
C ALA A 26 3.55 -5.72 8.66
N HIS A 27 2.92 -4.87 9.47
CA HIS A 27 3.30 -3.47 9.66
C HIS A 27 4.73 -3.35 10.17
N ALA A 28 5.08 -4.00 11.28
CA ALA A 28 6.43 -3.96 11.85
C ALA A 28 7.50 -4.44 10.86
N TRP A 29 7.17 -5.44 10.03
CA TRP A 29 8.06 -5.89 8.96
C TRP A 29 8.25 -4.84 7.86
N ALA A 30 7.20 -4.11 7.50
CA ALA A 30 7.21 -3.09 6.45
C ALA A 30 7.80 -1.74 6.91
N VAL A 31 7.67 -1.36 8.19
CA VAL A 31 8.08 -0.05 8.76
C VAL A 31 9.49 0.34 8.34
N ARG A 32 10.46 -0.56 8.49
CA ARG A 32 11.85 -0.28 8.13
C ARG A 32 12.00 0.21 6.68
N TRP A 33 11.25 -0.39 5.76
CA TRP A 33 11.39 -0.14 4.33
C TRP A 33 10.54 1.02 3.84
N VAL A 34 9.59 1.47 4.64
CA VAL A 34 8.70 2.60 4.32
C VAL A 34 9.16 3.88 5.01
N GLU A 35 9.62 3.78 6.27
CA GLU A 35 9.96 4.92 7.11
C GLU A 35 11.47 5.10 7.29
N ASP A 36 12.20 4.03 7.64
CA ASP A 36 13.61 4.17 8.04
C ASP A 36 14.59 4.21 6.86
N GLU A 37 14.36 3.36 5.84
CA GLU A 37 15.27 3.16 4.70
C GLU A 37 14.53 3.10 3.34
N PRO A 38 13.59 4.02 3.03
CA PRO A 38 12.79 3.95 1.81
C PRO A 38 13.61 4.06 0.52
N GLU A 39 14.74 4.77 0.55
CA GLU A 39 15.64 4.96 -0.58
C GLU A 39 16.30 3.66 -1.05
N ARG A 40 16.34 2.63 -0.20
CA ARG A 40 16.89 1.31 -0.54
C ARG A 40 15.94 0.48 -1.40
N VAL A 41 14.65 0.81 -1.40
CA VAL A 41 13.63 0.10 -2.18
C VAL A 41 13.52 0.72 -3.56
N THR A 42 14.35 0.25 -4.50
CA THR A 42 14.40 0.81 -5.86
C THR A 42 13.33 0.27 -6.80
N ASP A 43 12.77 -0.91 -6.50
CA ASP A 43 11.70 -1.50 -7.30
C ASP A 43 10.34 -0.86 -6.95
N PRO A 44 9.68 -0.16 -7.89
CA PRO A 44 8.44 0.54 -7.60
C PRO A 44 7.31 -0.37 -7.13
N MET A 45 7.27 -1.62 -7.63
CA MET A 45 6.22 -2.57 -7.25
C MET A 45 6.41 -3.10 -5.84
N THR A 46 7.65 -3.37 -5.44
CA THR A 46 8.01 -3.70 -4.06
C THR A 46 7.68 -2.54 -3.13
N GLY A 47 8.06 -1.31 -3.48
CA GLY A 47 7.76 -0.12 -2.66
C GLY A 47 6.25 0.10 -2.50
N SER A 48 5.48 -0.02 -3.59
CA SER A 48 4.02 0.09 -3.55
C SER A 48 3.39 -0.95 -2.61
N ALA A 49 3.86 -2.19 -2.64
CA ALA A 49 3.32 -3.21 -1.76
C ALA A 49 3.69 -3.02 -0.28
N LEU A 50 4.93 -2.60 0.00
CA LEU A 50 5.36 -2.30 1.36
C LEU A 50 4.52 -1.18 1.98
N LEU A 51 4.16 -0.15 1.20
CA LEU A 51 3.24 0.90 1.65
C LEU A 51 1.85 0.35 2.05
N HIS A 52 1.30 -0.62 1.31
CA HIS A 52 0.03 -1.25 1.68
C HIS A 52 0.16 -2.07 2.96
N LEU A 53 1.19 -2.92 3.06
CA LEU A 53 1.42 -3.75 4.25
C LEU A 53 1.66 -2.91 5.51
N HIS A 54 2.32 -1.76 5.36
CA HIS A 54 2.45 -0.75 6.41
C HIS A 54 1.10 -0.13 6.80
N GLY A 55 0.23 0.16 5.84
CA GLY A 55 -1.08 0.79 6.09
C GLY A 55 -2.16 -0.12 6.67
N PHE A 56 -2.08 -1.46 6.51
CA PHE A 56 -3.17 -2.35 6.93
C PHE A 56 -3.40 -2.48 8.43
N ASP A 57 -2.43 -2.07 9.25
CA ASP A 57 -2.57 -2.02 10.71
C ASP A 57 -3.23 -0.72 11.21
N GLN A 58 -3.69 0.16 10.31
CA GLN A 58 -4.40 1.37 10.69
C GLN A 58 -5.83 1.08 11.14
N ALA A 59 -6.19 1.63 12.31
CA ALA A 59 -7.54 1.58 12.88
C ALA A 59 -7.99 2.96 13.33
N CYS A 60 -9.31 3.12 13.43
CA CYS A 60 -9.92 4.26 14.10
C CYS A 60 -10.02 3.99 15.61
N THR A 61 -9.59 4.96 16.42
CA THR A 61 -9.88 4.97 17.86
C THR A 61 -11.30 5.47 18.10
N ALA A 62 -11.82 5.24 19.31
CA ALA A 62 -13.15 5.71 19.72
C ALA A 62 -13.32 7.25 19.62
N ASP A 63 -12.22 8.00 19.69
CA ASP A 63 -12.18 9.46 19.57
C ASP A 63 -12.03 9.94 18.10
N GLY A 64 -12.08 9.01 17.14
CA GLY A 64 -11.98 9.30 15.70
C GLY A 64 -10.56 9.55 15.18
N LEU A 65 -9.53 9.23 15.96
CA LEU A 65 -8.13 9.34 15.52
C LEU A 65 -7.71 8.06 14.76
N VAL A 66 -6.88 8.22 13.74
CA VAL A 66 -6.30 7.10 12.98
C VAL A 66 -4.89 6.81 13.48
N GLY A 67 -4.63 5.55 13.84
CA GLY A 67 -3.30 5.10 14.25
C GLY A 67 -3.13 3.58 14.15
N PRO A 68 -1.88 3.09 14.20
CA PRO A 68 -1.60 1.65 14.16
C PRO A 68 -2.05 0.95 15.46
N GLY A 69 -2.62 -0.25 15.32
CA GLY A 69 -2.64 -1.27 16.37
C GLY A 69 -3.48 -1.04 17.65
N ALA A 70 -4.57 -0.26 17.63
CA ALA A 70 -5.27 0.12 18.87
C ALA A 70 -6.76 -0.27 18.98
N SER A 71 -7.37 -0.89 17.96
CA SER A 71 -8.84 -1.10 17.92
C SER A 71 -9.21 -2.27 17.01
N THR A 72 -10.45 -2.76 17.13
CA THR A 72 -11.05 -3.72 16.18
C THR A 72 -11.68 -3.04 14.97
N ASP A 73 -11.80 -1.70 14.97
CA ASP A 73 -12.37 -0.93 13.87
C ASP A 73 -11.30 -0.55 12.84
N TRP A 74 -10.89 -1.56 12.08
CA TRP A 74 -9.85 -1.43 11.08
C TRP A 74 -10.33 -0.64 9.85
N LEU A 75 -9.45 0.23 9.31
CA LEU A 75 -9.76 0.96 8.07
C LEU A 75 -9.90 0.06 6.84
N HIS A 76 -9.22 -1.09 6.85
CA HIS A 76 -9.23 -2.05 5.77
C HIS A 76 -9.85 -3.36 6.23
N SER A 77 -10.89 -3.82 5.53
CA SER A 77 -11.44 -5.17 5.74
C SER A 77 -10.49 -6.25 5.18
N GLU A 78 -10.70 -7.51 5.58
CA GLU A 78 -9.96 -8.63 4.98
C GLU A 78 -10.19 -8.73 3.45
N ALA A 79 -11.40 -8.39 3.00
CA ALA A 79 -11.73 -8.33 1.58
C ALA A 79 -10.93 -7.24 0.86
N ASP A 80 -10.75 -6.07 1.48
CA ASP A 80 -9.93 -5.00 0.92
C ASP A 80 -8.45 -5.41 0.82
N ILE A 81 -7.92 -6.10 1.83
CA ILE A 81 -6.54 -6.61 1.81
C ILE A 81 -6.34 -7.61 0.66
N ALA A 82 -7.29 -8.53 0.45
CA ALA A 82 -7.24 -9.50 -0.64
C ALA A 82 -7.41 -8.86 -2.02
N ALA A 83 -8.30 -7.86 -2.14
CA ALA A 83 -8.49 -7.09 -3.35
C ALA A 83 -7.23 -6.28 -3.72
N ALA A 84 -6.61 -5.63 -2.73
CA ALA A 84 -5.36 -4.91 -2.90
C ALA A 84 -4.21 -5.82 -3.34
N PHE A 85 -4.15 -7.05 -2.81
CA PHE A 85 -3.16 -8.03 -3.27
C PHE A 85 -3.34 -8.40 -4.74
N THR A 86 -4.58 -8.71 -5.14
CA THR A 86 -4.94 -9.03 -6.52
C THR A 86 -4.62 -7.87 -7.47
N HIS A 87 -4.90 -6.65 -7.04
CA HIS A 87 -4.57 -5.44 -7.77
C HIS A 87 -3.05 -5.28 -7.93
N TRP A 88 -2.28 -5.46 -6.86
CA TRP A 88 -0.83 -5.40 -6.89
C TRP A 88 -0.21 -6.45 -7.82
N GLN A 89 -0.70 -7.69 -7.81
CA GLN A 89 -0.24 -8.74 -8.74
C GLN A 89 -0.51 -8.35 -10.19
N THR A 90 -1.71 -7.84 -10.48
CA THR A 90 -2.09 -7.37 -11.83
C THR A 90 -1.21 -6.20 -12.26
N ALA A 91 -1.01 -5.21 -11.40
CA ALA A 91 -0.16 -4.06 -11.65
C ALA A 91 1.30 -4.46 -11.88
N THR A 92 1.80 -5.45 -11.13
CA THR A 92 3.16 -6.01 -11.30
C THR A 92 3.31 -6.66 -12.66
N ALA A 93 2.34 -7.47 -13.08
CA ALA A 93 2.34 -8.10 -14.40
C ALA A 93 2.20 -7.07 -15.56
N GLU A 94 1.50 -5.96 -15.35
CA GLU A 94 1.49 -4.84 -16.30
C GLU A 94 2.83 -4.12 -16.36
N PHE A 95 3.43 -3.83 -15.20
CA PHE A 95 4.73 -3.19 -15.11
C PHE A 95 5.81 -4.04 -15.78
N ASP A 96 5.84 -5.35 -15.56
CA ASP A 96 6.84 -6.25 -16.15
C ASP A 96 6.74 -6.33 -17.67
N ARG A 97 5.52 -6.25 -18.21
CA ARG A 97 5.30 -6.22 -19.66
C ARG A 97 5.70 -4.89 -20.29
N ASN A 98 5.44 -3.77 -19.61
CA ASN A 98 5.72 -2.44 -20.15
C ASN A 98 5.94 -1.39 -19.04
N PRO A 99 7.17 -1.29 -18.50
CA PRO A 99 7.46 -0.36 -17.41
C PRO A 99 7.23 1.11 -17.80
N ALA A 100 7.59 1.48 -19.03
CA ALA A 100 7.44 2.85 -19.52
C ALA A 100 5.96 3.23 -19.69
N GLY A 101 5.16 2.33 -20.29
CA GLY A 101 3.73 2.53 -20.46
C GLY A 101 2.98 2.56 -19.13
N TYR A 102 3.38 1.73 -18.16
CA TYR A 102 2.82 1.77 -16.81
C TYR A 102 3.05 3.13 -16.14
N ARG A 103 4.29 3.65 -16.20
CA ARG A 103 4.64 4.97 -15.64
C ARG A 103 3.90 6.11 -16.33
N ALA A 104 3.74 6.05 -17.65
CA ALA A 104 2.98 7.06 -18.40
C ALA A 104 1.51 7.11 -17.95
N LYS A 105 0.85 5.96 -17.84
CA LYS A 105 -0.53 5.87 -17.33
C LYS A 105 -0.67 6.35 -15.89
N ALA A 106 0.28 5.99 -15.03
CA ALA A 106 0.28 6.45 -13.63
C ALA A 106 0.39 7.98 -13.54
N ARG A 107 1.24 8.58 -14.38
CA ARG A 107 1.36 10.04 -14.47
C ARG A 107 0.09 10.71 -14.98
N GLU A 108 -0.56 10.14 -15.99
CA GLU A 108 -1.84 10.66 -16.51
C GLU A 108 -2.92 10.67 -15.43
N ARG A 109 -3.08 9.56 -14.69
CA ARG A 109 -4.01 9.46 -13.56
C ARG A 109 -3.72 10.47 -12.47
N ALA A 110 -2.45 10.64 -12.09
CA ALA A 110 -2.06 11.64 -11.10
C ALA A 110 -2.42 13.07 -11.53
N LEU A 111 -2.27 13.39 -12.83
CA LEU A 111 -2.66 14.70 -13.36
C LEU A 111 -4.17 14.89 -13.42
N GLU A 112 -4.94 13.83 -13.64
CA GLU A 112 -6.41 13.86 -13.60
C GLU A 112 -6.91 14.15 -12.19
N LEU A 113 -6.41 13.45 -11.18
CA LEU A 113 -6.75 13.69 -9.77
C LEU A 113 -6.47 15.14 -9.35
N LEU A 114 -5.31 15.69 -9.70
CA LEU A 114 -4.97 17.09 -9.41
C LEU A 114 -5.91 18.09 -10.10
N ARG A 115 -6.48 17.74 -11.27
CA ARG A 115 -7.47 18.59 -11.95
C ARG A 115 -8.81 18.53 -11.25
N GLU A 116 -9.23 17.35 -10.81
CA GLU A 116 -10.47 17.14 -10.07
C GLU A 116 -10.45 17.86 -8.71
N GLU A 117 -9.36 17.74 -7.95
CA GLU A 117 -9.16 18.45 -6.68
C GLU A 117 -9.23 19.97 -6.87
N ARG A 118 -8.58 20.48 -7.93
CA ARG A 118 -8.60 21.92 -8.25
C ARG A 118 -9.98 22.40 -8.71
N ALA A 119 -10.78 21.54 -9.34
CA ALA A 119 -12.15 21.86 -9.75
C ALA A 119 -13.14 21.77 -8.56
N GLY A 120 -12.91 20.87 -7.61
CA GLY A 120 -13.73 20.70 -6.41
C GLY A 120 -13.43 21.68 -5.27
N GLY A 121 -12.20 22.19 -5.16
CA GLY A 121 -11.77 23.13 -4.12
C GLY A 121 -12.25 24.58 -4.28
N GLY A 122 -13.11 24.88 -5.26
CA GLY A 122 -13.65 26.23 -5.53
C GLY A 122 -14.90 26.62 -4.73
N GLN A 123 -15.38 25.78 -3.82
CA GLN A 123 -16.54 26.08 -2.97
C GLN A 123 -16.21 25.83 -1.50
N SER A 124 -15.55 26.80 -0.85
CA SER A 124 -15.62 27.05 0.59
C SER A 124 -15.01 28.42 0.87
N SER A 125 -15.87 29.44 0.88
CA SER A 125 -15.65 30.75 1.50
C SER A 125 -16.63 30.91 2.64
#